data_AF-A0A9P7E3I1-F1
#
_entry.id   AF-A0A9P7E3I1-F1
#
_cell.length_a   1.000
_cell.length_b   1.000
_cell.length_c   1.000
_cell.angle_alpha   90.00
_cell.angle_beta   90.00
_cell.angle_gamma   90.00
#
_symmetry.space_group_name_H-M   'P 1'
#
loop_
_entity.id
_entity.type
_entity.pdbx_description
1 polymer ?
#
loop_
_entity_poly.entity_id
_entity_poly.type
_entity_poly.pdbx_seq_one_letter_code
_entity_poly.pdbx_strand_id
1 'polypeptide(L)'
;TKKSETFLTFLDNQPSVLIQVYEDAHAHMKDNNLLGKFELSGIPPAPRGVSQIEVTFNIGANGILNVSASNKTTGKSNHIIITNDKGHLSAEEIEWMDEMYH
;
A
#
# COMPACT_ATOMS: atom_id res chain seq x y z
N THR A 1 -1.21 -11.86 -7.36
CA THR A 1 -0.76 -12.09 -5.97
C THR A 1 -1.41 -11.12 -5.02
N LYS A 2 -1.76 -11.53 -3.79
CA LYS A 2 -2.38 -10.67 -2.77
C LYS A 2 -1.60 -10.76 -1.46
N LYS A 3 -1.24 -9.62 -0.88
CA LYS A 3 -0.56 -9.51 0.42
C LYS A 3 -1.22 -8.42 1.27
N SER A 4 -1.32 -8.64 2.58
CA SER A 4 -1.94 -7.71 3.52
C SER A 4 -1.09 -7.55 4.77
N GLU A 5 -1.00 -6.33 5.28
CA GLU A 5 -0.32 -5.99 6.54
C GLU A 5 -1.17 -5.03 7.36
N THR A 6 -1.08 -5.11 8.68
CA THR A 6 -1.81 -4.23 9.61
C THR A 6 -0.85 -3.24 10.25
N PHE A 7 -1.19 -1.95 10.14
CA PHE A 7 -0.48 -0.83 10.73
C PHE A 7 -1.32 -0.21 11.84
N LEU A 8 -0.65 0.53 12.72
CA LEU A 8 -1.28 1.24 13.84
C LEU A 8 -1.11 2.76 13.66
N THR A 9 -2.02 3.54 14.22
CA THR A 9 -1.88 5.01 14.25
C THR A 9 -0.70 5.45 15.12
N PHE A 10 -0.05 6.54 14.71
CA PHE A 10 1.17 7.06 15.34
C PHE A 10 0.88 8.19 16.35
N LEU A 11 -0.31 8.80 16.29
CA LEU A 11 -0.73 9.89 17.18
C LEU A 11 -2.07 9.59 17.86
N ASP A 12 -2.30 10.22 19.01
CA ASP A 12 -3.61 10.27 19.64
C ASP A 12 -4.59 11.05 18.77
N ASN A 13 -5.82 10.56 18.67
CA ASN A 13 -6.91 11.18 17.91
C ASN A 13 -6.54 11.48 16.45
N GLN A 14 -5.67 10.65 15.86
CA GLN A 14 -5.23 10.80 14.48
C GLN A 14 -6.42 10.70 13.51
N PRO A 15 -6.78 11.77 12.78
CA PRO A 15 -8.03 11.82 12.00
C PRO A 15 -7.95 11.09 10.65
N SER A 16 -6.72 10.89 10.16
CA SER A 16 -6.45 10.26 8.88
C SER A 16 -5.05 9.65 8.82
N VAL A 17 -4.84 8.75 7.84
CA VAL A 17 -3.53 8.23 7.46
C VAL A 17 -3.27 8.49 5.98
N LEU A 18 -2.05 8.92 5.65
CA LEU A 18 -1.57 9.03 4.27
C LEU A 18 -0.84 7.72 3.91
N ILE A 19 -1.32 7.04 2.88
CA ILE A 19 -0.69 5.85 2.31
C ILE A 19 0.09 6.30 1.09
N GLN A 20 1.38 5.96 1.05
CA GLN A 20 2.27 6.22 -0.08
C GLN A 20 2.86 4.89 -0.55
N VAL A 21 2.74 4.64 -1.86
CA VAL A 21 3.16 3.40 -2.48
C VAL A 21 4.40 3.69 -3.31
N TYR A 22 5.48 2.97 -3.01
CA TYR A 22 6.76 3.11 -3.68
C TYR A 22 7.14 1.81 -4.38
N GLU A 23 7.83 1.94 -5.50
CA GLU A 23 8.53 0.86 -6.19
C GLU A 23 10.03 0.97 -5.86
N ASP A 24 10.60 -0.14 -5.39
CA ASP A 24 12.00 -0.21 -4.96
C ASP A 24 12.90 -0.63 -6.13
N ALA A 25 13.71 0.30 -6.63
CA ALA A 25 14.68 0.07 -7.69
C ALA A 25 15.94 -0.60 -7.10
N HIS A 26 15.87 -1.91 -6.90
CA HIS A 26 16.95 -2.74 -6.33
C HIS A 26 18.25 -2.62 -7.14
N ALA A 27 19.11 -1.64 -6.81
CA ALA A 27 20.58 -1.61 -7.04
C ALA A 27 21.19 -0.20 -6.83
N HIS A 28 20.43 0.89 -7.03
CA HIS A 28 20.98 2.24 -6.98
C HIS A 28 20.22 3.09 -5.95
N MET A 29 20.74 3.02 -4.73
CA MET A 29 20.33 3.83 -3.58
C MET A 29 20.33 5.33 -3.93
N LYS A 30 19.14 5.91 -4.10
CA LYS A 30 18.75 7.24 -3.60
C LYS A 30 17.32 7.65 -3.93
N ASP A 31 16.69 7.06 -4.95
CA ASP A 31 15.38 7.50 -5.44
C ASP A 31 14.37 6.34 -5.51
N ASN A 32 13.57 6.14 -4.46
CA ASN A 32 12.39 5.29 -4.54
C ASN A 32 11.34 5.95 -5.45
N ASN A 33 10.77 5.21 -6.39
CA ASN A 33 9.77 5.75 -7.31
C ASN A 33 8.39 5.77 -6.64
N LEU A 34 7.80 6.95 -6.46
CA LEU A 34 6.44 7.08 -5.92
C LEU A 34 5.42 6.70 -7.00
N LEU A 35 4.82 5.53 -6.86
CA LEU A 35 3.77 5.04 -7.76
C LEU A 35 2.43 5.73 -7.53
N GLY A 36 2.12 6.08 -6.28
CA GLY A 36 0.85 6.70 -5.93
C GLY A 36 0.70 6.98 -4.45
N LYS A 37 -0.31 7.80 -4.12
CA LYS A 37 -0.67 8.08 -2.73
C LYS A 37 -2.16 8.34 -2.58
N PHE A 38 -2.70 8.01 -1.41
CA PHE A 38 -4.07 8.32 -1.04
C PHE A 38 -4.22 8.47 0.47
N GLU A 39 -5.30 9.10 0.89
CA GLU A 39 -5.61 9.31 2.29
C GLU A 39 -6.81 8.46 2.70
N LEU A 40 -6.70 7.76 3.83
CA LEU A 40 -7.84 7.19 4.53
C LEU A 40 -8.23 8.14 5.66
N SER A 41 -9.32 8.87 5.48
CA SER A 41 -9.82 9.88 6.42
C SER A 41 -11.00 9.40 7.25
N GLY A 42 -11.32 10.17 8.29
CA GLY A 42 -12.47 9.90 9.15
C GLY A 42 -12.24 8.73 10.11
N ILE A 43 -11.00 8.56 10.55
CA ILE A 43 -10.63 7.68 11.67
C ILE A 43 -11.22 8.29 12.96
N PRO A 44 -11.97 7.53 13.76
CA PRO A 44 -12.51 8.03 15.02
C PRO A 44 -11.39 8.41 16.00
N PRO A 45 -11.60 9.42 16.86
CA PRO A 45 -10.68 9.74 17.95
C PRO A 45 -10.41 8.52 18.84
N ALA A 46 -9.15 8.12 18.97
CA ALA A 46 -8.70 7.01 19.81
C ALA A 46 -7.25 7.25 20.26
N PRO A 47 -6.80 6.65 21.37
CA PRO A 47 -5.38 6.68 21.74
C PRO A 47 -4.48 6.12 20.65
N ARG A 48 -3.24 6.60 20.59
CA ARG A 48 -2.18 6.09 19.72
C ARG A 48 -2.09 4.57 19.84
N GLY A 49 -1.93 3.89 18.71
CA GLY A 49 -1.77 2.44 18.68
C GLY A 49 -3.06 1.63 18.75
N VAL A 50 -4.23 2.28 18.94
CA VAL A 50 -5.52 1.57 19.06
C VAL A 50 -6.17 1.32 17.71
N SER A 51 -6.15 2.32 16.82
CA SER A 51 -6.74 2.17 15.49
C SER A 51 -5.84 1.31 14.60
N GLN A 52 -6.42 0.22 14.09
CA GLN A 52 -5.76 -0.73 13.19
C GLN A 52 -6.15 -0.44 11.75
N ILE A 53 -5.16 -0.19 10.90
CA ILE A 53 -5.32 0.04 9.46
C ILE A 53 -4.74 -1.17 8.72
N GLU A 54 -5.59 -1.96 8.09
CA GLU A 54 -5.16 -3.04 7.22
C GLU A 54 -4.91 -2.50 5.82
N VAL A 55 -3.68 -2.60 5.34
CA VAL A 55 -3.28 -2.26 3.98
C VAL A 55 -3.13 -3.55 3.19
N THR A 56 -3.74 -3.61 2.02
CA THR A 56 -3.71 -4.77 1.13
C THR A 56 -3.19 -4.36 -0.23
N PHE A 57 -2.19 -5.09 -0.71
CA PHE A 57 -1.63 -5.02 -2.05
C PHE A 57 -2.16 -6.20 -2.85
N ASN A 58 -2.78 -5.92 -3.99
CA ASN A 58 -3.30 -6.92 -4.91
C ASN A 58 -2.76 -6.64 -6.31
N ILE A 59 -1.89 -7.52 -6.80
CA ILE A 59 -1.31 -7.47 -8.14
C ILE A 59 -2.11 -8.40 -9.04
N GLY A 60 -2.76 -7.81 -10.04
CA GLY A 60 -3.48 -8.51 -11.11
C GLY A 60 -2.54 -9.08 -12.17
N ALA A 61 -3.06 -10.01 -12.98
CA ALA A 61 -2.28 -10.72 -14.01
C ALA A 61 -1.70 -9.82 -15.12
N ASN A 62 -2.15 -8.58 -15.22
CA ASN A 62 -1.71 -7.57 -16.19
C ASN A 62 -0.81 -6.50 -15.56
N GLY A 63 -0.26 -6.74 -14.37
CA GLY A 63 0.57 -5.76 -13.66
C GLY A 63 -0.21 -4.57 -13.09
N ILE A 64 -1.56 -4.64 -13.06
CA ILE A 64 -2.35 -3.64 -12.34
C ILE A 64 -2.21 -3.90 -10.84
N LEU A 65 -1.70 -2.90 -10.14
CA LEU A 65 -1.58 -2.93 -8.69
C LEU A 65 -2.77 -2.18 -8.06
N ASN A 66 -3.59 -2.89 -7.30
CA ASN A 66 -4.61 -2.30 -6.43
C ASN A 66 -4.07 -2.24 -5.00
N VAL A 67 -4.01 -1.05 -4.43
CA VAL A 67 -3.62 -0.83 -3.03
C VAL A 67 -4.81 -0.25 -2.28
N SER A 68 -5.30 -0.99 -1.28
CA SER A 68 -6.42 -0.58 -0.45
C SER A 68 -6.01 -0.48 1.02
N ALA A 69 -6.54 0.49 1.75
CA ALA A 69 -6.43 0.60 3.19
C ALA A 69 -7.83 0.55 3.82
N SER A 70 -7.98 -0.17 4.94
CA SER A 70 -9.22 -0.31 5.68
C SER A 70 -8.97 -0.15 7.18
N ASN A 71 -9.76 0.71 7.83
CA ASN A 71 -9.78 0.78 9.28
C ASN A 71 -10.60 -0.39 9.84
N LYS A 72 -9.97 -1.32 10.56
CA LYS A 72 -10.61 -2.58 11.01
C LYS A 72 -11.76 -2.38 11.99
N THR A 73 -11.79 -1.25 12.70
CA THR A 73 -12.86 -0.94 13.67
C THR A 73 -14.11 -0.39 13.00
N THR A 74 -13.93 0.49 12.01
CA THR A 74 -15.06 1.20 11.37
C THR A 74 -15.48 0.61 10.04
N GLY A 75 -14.63 -0.21 9.42
CA GLY A 75 -14.82 -0.70 8.05
C GLY A 75 -14.63 0.36 6.97
N LYS A 76 -14.30 1.62 7.34
CA LYS A 76 -13.98 2.66 6.37
C LYS A 76 -12.74 2.27 5.57
N SER A 77 -12.83 2.40 4.26
CA SER A 77 -11.75 2.06 3.36
C SER A 77 -11.55 3.12 2.28
N ASN A 78 -10.34 3.15 1.75
CA ASN A 78 -10.00 3.88 0.54
C ASN A 78 -8.96 3.09 -0.24
N HIS A 79 -8.82 3.33 -1.54
CA HIS A 79 -7.89 2.60 -2.39
C HIS A 79 -7.40 3.42 -3.58
N ILE A 80 -6.32 2.95 -4.18
CA ILE A 80 -5.83 3.40 -5.48
C ILE A 80 -5.61 2.21 -6.39
N ILE A 81 -5.75 2.47 -7.69
CA ILE A 81 -5.39 1.54 -8.75
C ILE A 81 -4.23 2.18 -9.50
N ILE A 82 -3.11 1.47 -9.56
CA ILE A 82 -1.90 1.87 -10.26
C ILE A 82 -1.79 0.96 -11.50
N THR A 83 -1.95 1.57 -12.67
CA THR A 83 -1.76 0.93 -13.97
C THR A 83 -0.34 1.18 -14.45
N ASN A 84 0.28 0.16 -15.04
CA ASN A 84 1.58 0.31 -15.68
C ASN A 84 1.40 0.91 -17.09
N ASP A 85 1.08 2.21 -17.18
CA ASP A 85 0.95 2.92 -18.47
C ASP A 85 2.31 3.22 -19.12
N LYS A 86 3.42 2.84 -18.48
CA LYS A 86 4.78 3.09 -18.98
C LYS A 86 5.66 1.86 -18.85
N GLY A 87 5.35 0.75 -19.53
CA GLY A 87 6.33 -0.26 -19.97
C GLY A 87 7.48 -0.70 -19.04
N HIS A 88 7.33 -0.63 -17.71
CA HIS A 88 8.44 -0.76 -16.75
C HIS A 88 8.35 -1.98 -15.84
N LEU A 89 7.34 -2.83 -16.00
CA LEU A 89 7.27 -4.12 -15.31
C LEU A 89 6.97 -5.17 -16.37
N SER A 90 8.03 -5.70 -16.97
CA SER A 90 7.89 -6.85 -17.85
C SER A 90 7.46 -8.06 -17.00
N ALA A 91 6.85 -9.06 -17.63
CA ALA A 91 6.39 -10.26 -16.93
C ALA A 91 7.54 -10.96 -16.14
N GLU A 92 8.79 -10.73 -16.52
CA GLU A 92 9.97 -11.24 -15.81
C GLU A 92 10.09 -10.63 -14.41
N GLU A 93 9.92 -9.31 -14.21
CA GLU A 93 10.07 -8.66 -12.89
C GLU A 93 9.02 -9.12 -11.86
N ILE A 94 7.85 -9.55 -12.34
CA ILE A 94 6.79 -10.15 -11.50
C ILE A 94 7.23 -11.50 -10.94
N GLU A 95 8.05 -12.26 -11.67
CA GLU A 95 8.57 -13.57 -11.28
C GLU A 95 9.65 -13.44 -10.19
N TRP A 96 10.52 -12.42 -10.31
CA TRP A 96 11.54 -12.11 -9.31
C TRP A 96 10.95 -11.68 -7.95
N MET A 97 9.81 -10.97 -7.94
CA MET A 97 9.10 -10.63 -6.71
C MET A 97 8.51 -11.86 -6.01
N ASP A 98 8.11 -12.90 -6.75
CA ASP A 98 7.55 -14.13 -6.18
C ASP A 98 8.65 -15.02 -5.57
N GLU A 99 9.84 -15.08 -6.20
CA GLU A 99 11.00 -15.82 -5.69
C GLU A 99 11.64 -15.19 -4.45
N MET A 100 11.63 -13.86 -4.29
CA MET A 100 12.28 -13.19 -3.15
C MET A 100 11.57 -13.41 -1.80
N TYR A 101 10.31 -13.87 -1.81
CA TYR A 101 9.50 -14.10 -0.61
C TYR A 101 9.29 -15.58 -0.25
N HIS A 102 10.00 -16.50 -0.91
CA HIS A 102 10.16 -17.90 -0.48
C HIS A 102 11.49 -18.10 0.25
#